data_AF-A0A2D8ESC0-F1
#
_entry.id   AF-A0A2D8ESC0-F1
#
_cell.length_a   1.000
_cell.length_b   1.000
_cell.length_c   1.000
_cell.angle_alpha   90.00
_cell.angle_beta   90.00
_cell.angle_gamma   90.00
#
_symmetry.space_group_name_H-M   'P 1'
#
loop_
_entity.id
_entity.type
_entity.pdbx_description
1 polymer ?
#
loop_
_entity_poly.entity_id
_entity_poly.type
_entity_poly.pdbx_seq_one_letter_code
_entity_poly.pdbx_strand_id
1 'polypeptide(L)'
;MARYARGKRSLAISDRSGQAFPYLEMVKEWTGALVHISEYEPKQPQLDPPYHRADPIALRNPRPQRFQQPLNRDGVFADSGGITVGVANLSLPGPFAFQVARVDFTGNNITTPGSSMVPENGSEQNRQRQLIFSQGNVEVSIS
;
A
#
# COMPACT_ATOMS: atom_id res chain seq x y z
N MET A 1 -27.93 33.51 46.68
CA MET A 1 -27.34 32.97 45.44
C MET A 1 -26.94 34.10 44.50
N ALA A 2 -25.69 34.14 44.03
CA ALA A 2 -25.29 35.06 42.97
C ALA A 2 -25.91 34.63 41.63
N ARG A 3 -26.49 35.57 40.89
CA ARG A 3 -27.09 35.32 39.57
C ARG A 3 -26.07 35.68 38.50
N TYR A 4 -25.73 34.73 37.63
CA TYR A 4 -24.84 34.98 36.50
C TYR A 4 -25.54 35.88 35.45
N ALA A 5 -24.77 36.78 34.83
CA ALA A 5 -25.26 37.61 33.73
C ALA A 5 -25.58 36.71 32.52
N ARG A 6 -26.87 36.56 32.21
CA ARG A 6 -27.37 35.65 31.15
C ARG A 6 -27.54 36.34 29.79
N GLY A 7 -27.08 37.59 29.61
CA GLY A 7 -27.16 38.30 28.33
C GLY A 7 -28.59 38.58 27.81
N LYS A 8 -29.62 38.50 28.65
CA LYS A 8 -31.03 38.66 28.19
C LYS A 8 -31.36 40.03 27.59
N ARG A 9 -30.54 41.05 27.88
CA ARG A 9 -30.69 42.43 27.37
C ARG A 9 -29.42 42.92 26.68
N SER A 10 -28.49 42.02 26.35
CA SER A 10 -27.29 42.41 25.61
C SER A 10 -27.61 42.48 24.13
N LEU A 11 -27.12 43.53 23.48
CA LEU A 11 -27.12 43.68 22.03
C LEU A 11 -25.77 43.28 21.48
N ALA A 12 -25.75 42.78 20.26
CA ALA A 12 -24.55 42.56 19.46
C ALA A 12 -24.75 43.14 18.07
N ILE A 13 -23.65 43.56 17.45
CA ILE A 13 -23.64 44.14 16.12
C ILE A 13 -23.47 42.99 15.12
N SER A 14 -24.31 42.95 14.08
CA SER A 14 -24.15 42.00 12.96
C SER A 14 -22.95 42.39 12.12
N ASP A 15 -22.08 41.42 11.82
CA ASP A 15 -20.92 41.61 10.95
C ASP A 15 -21.31 41.88 9.48
N ARG A 16 -22.55 41.56 9.08
CA ARG A 16 -23.03 41.71 7.70
C ARG A 16 -23.76 43.03 7.45
N SER A 17 -24.74 43.37 8.28
CA SER A 17 -25.50 44.63 8.13
C SER A 17 -25.00 45.79 8.99
N GLY A 18 -24.15 45.53 9.98
CA GLY A 18 -23.69 46.54 10.95
C GLY A 18 -24.78 47.02 11.92
N GLN A 19 -25.97 46.40 11.92
CA GLN A 19 -27.08 46.76 12.81
C GLN A 19 -26.98 46.02 14.16
N ALA A 20 -27.54 46.62 15.22
CA ALA A 20 -27.56 46.04 16.56
C ALA A 20 -28.81 45.17 16.77
N PHE A 21 -28.60 43.89 17.06
CA PHE A 21 -29.64 42.90 17.33
C PHE A 21 -29.50 42.28 18.73
N PRO A 22 -30.55 41.68 19.31
CA PRO A 22 -30.45 40.93 20.55
C PRO A 22 -29.43 39.80 20.45
N TYR A 23 -28.51 39.71 21.42
CA TYR A 23 -27.45 38.69 21.41
C TYR A 23 -27.99 37.25 21.34
N LEU A 24 -29.19 37.02 21.88
CA LEU A 24 -29.86 35.71 21.85
C LEU A 24 -30.35 35.30 20.46
N GLU A 25 -30.46 36.24 19.52
CA GLU A 25 -30.88 36.03 18.13
C GLU A 25 -29.70 36.04 17.15
N MET A 26 -28.47 36.15 17.66
CA MET A 26 -27.26 36.10 16.86
C MET A 26 -26.80 34.66 16.64
N VAL A 27 -26.38 34.34 15.42
CA VAL A 27 -25.86 33.04 15.01
C VAL A 27 -24.47 33.22 14.41
N LYS A 28 -23.57 32.28 14.69
CA LYS A 28 -22.23 32.27 14.10
C LYS A 28 -22.24 31.46 12.81
N GLU A 29 -21.90 32.08 11.69
CA GLU A 29 -21.77 31.43 10.39
C GLU A 29 -20.54 30.53 10.30
N TRP A 30 -20.51 29.69 9.27
CA TRP A 30 -19.39 28.79 8.95
C TRP A 30 -18.09 29.53 8.62
N THR A 31 -18.17 30.80 8.19
CA THR A 31 -17.05 31.73 7.98
C THR A 31 -16.48 32.28 9.28
N GLY A 32 -17.20 32.11 10.40
CA GLY A 32 -16.86 32.69 11.69
C GLY A 32 -17.49 34.05 11.98
N ALA A 33 -18.23 34.65 11.03
CA ALA A 33 -18.97 35.89 11.22
C ALA A 33 -20.17 35.70 12.15
N LEU A 34 -20.46 36.71 12.98
CA LEU A 34 -21.64 36.74 13.86
C LEU A 34 -22.73 37.59 13.19
N VAL A 35 -23.84 36.95 12.81
CA VAL A 35 -24.95 37.58 12.07
C VAL A 35 -26.28 37.34 12.74
N HIS A 36 -27.28 38.17 12.45
CA HIS A 36 -28.65 37.92 12.90
C HIS A 36 -29.29 36.74 12.14
N ILE A 37 -30.21 36.01 12.77
CA ILE A 37 -30.93 34.88 12.14
C ILE A 37 -31.56 35.21 10.77
N SER A 38 -32.01 36.44 10.55
CA SER A 38 -32.61 36.84 9.26
C SER A 38 -31.59 37.05 8.14
N GLU A 39 -30.32 37.22 8.50
CA GLU A 39 -29.20 37.47 7.59
C GLU A 39 -28.36 36.20 7.39
N TYR A 40 -28.67 35.12 8.11
CA TYR A 40 -27.90 33.88 8.11
C TYR A 40 -28.00 33.18 6.75
N GLU A 41 -26.83 32.94 6.15
CA GLU A 41 -26.72 32.12 4.94
C GLU A 41 -26.24 30.71 5.31
N PRO A 42 -27.00 29.65 4.96
CA PRO A 42 -26.53 28.30 5.16
C PRO A 42 -25.27 28.06 4.33
N LYS A 43 -24.34 27.30 4.90
CA LYS A 43 -23.15 26.86 4.17
C LYS A 43 -23.61 26.22 2.85
N GLN A 44 -23.09 26.73 1.74
CA GLN A 44 -23.32 26.10 0.44
C GLN A 44 -22.98 24.60 0.54
N PRO A 45 -23.74 23.70 -0.09
CA PRO A 45 -23.43 22.28 -0.10
C PRO A 45 -22.08 22.08 -0.81
N GLN A 46 -21.00 22.15 -0.04
CA GLN A 46 -19.71 21.60 -0.40
C GLN A 46 -19.88 20.09 -0.32
N LEU A 47 -19.33 19.37 -1.30
CA LEU A 47 -19.27 17.91 -1.30
C LEU A 47 -18.72 17.48 0.07
N ASP A 48 -19.59 16.96 0.93
CA ASP A 48 -19.14 16.44 2.21
C ASP A 48 -18.14 15.33 1.90
N PRO A 49 -16.93 15.37 2.50
CA PRO A 49 -15.99 14.29 2.32
C PRO A 49 -16.71 12.98 2.66
N PRO A 50 -16.69 11.98 1.77
CA PRO A 50 -17.40 10.73 2.02
C PRO A 50 -16.93 10.16 3.35
N TYR A 51 -17.88 9.69 4.15
CA TYR A 51 -17.58 9.09 5.45
C TYR A 51 -16.67 7.88 5.27
N HIS A 52 -15.41 8.04 5.68
CA HIS A 52 -14.45 6.94 5.73
C HIS A 52 -14.70 6.15 7.02
N ARG A 53 -15.32 4.97 6.91
CA ARG A 53 -15.39 4.01 8.03
C ARG A 53 -13.97 3.67 8.46
N ALA A 54 -13.74 3.64 9.78
CA ALA A 54 -12.55 3.02 10.32
C ALA A 54 -12.57 1.54 9.92
N ASP A 55 -11.61 1.13 9.11
CA ASP A 55 -11.37 -0.28 8.84
C ASP A 55 -10.97 -0.95 10.17
N PRO A 56 -11.66 -2.03 10.61
CA PRO A 56 -11.36 -2.71 11.87
C PRO A 56 -9.93 -3.25 11.96
N ILE A 57 -9.20 -3.35 10.84
CA ILE A 57 -7.80 -3.80 10.78
C ILE A 57 -6.82 -2.63 10.65
N ALA A 58 -7.27 -1.44 10.23
CA ALA A 58 -6.37 -0.31 9.98
C ALA A 58 -5.82 0.27 11.29
N LEU A 59 -4.49 0.39 11.35
CA LEU A 59 -3.83 1.11 12.44
C LEU A 59 -4.24 2.59 12.40
N ARG A 60 -4.49 3.18 13.57
CA ARG A 60 -4.80 4.63 13.72
C ARG A 60 -3.69 5.54 13.19
N ASN A 61 -2.44 5.11 13.32
CA ASN A 61 -1.25 5.81 12.82
C ASN A 61 -0.35 4.80 12.10
N PRO A 62 -0.67 4.38 10.87
CA PRO A 62 0.19 3.49 10.12
C PRO A 62 1.46 4.25 9.76
N ARG A 63 2.62 3.66 10.07
CA ARG A 63 3.88 4.24 9.60
C ARG A 63 3.91 4.08 8.07
N PRO A 64 4.28 5.12 7.31
CA PRO A 64 4.42 4.96 5.86
C PRO A 64 5.44 3.87 5.56
N GLN A 65 5.08 2.92 4.70
CA GLN A 65 6.00 1.91 4.23
C GLN A 65 7.12 2.60 3.47
N ARG A 66 8.35 2.42 3.94
CA ARG A 66 9.53 2.88 3.21
C ARG A 66 9.84 1.83 2.16
N PHE A 67 9.49 2.10 0.91
CA PHE A 67 10.04 1.38 -0.22
C PHE A 67 11.48 1.88 -0.40
N GLN A 68 12.44 1.03 -0.05
CA GLN A 68 13.82 1.24 -0.47
C GLN A 68 13.87 0.98 -1.99
N GLN A 69 14.46 1.90 -2.75
CA GLN A 69 14.75 1.63 -4.16
C GLN A 69 15.79 0.52 -4.21
N PRO A 70 15.59 -0.54 -5.02
CA PRO A 70 16.53 -1.65 -5.09
C PRO A 70 17.92 -1.13 -5.45
N LEU A 71 18.88 -1.37 -4.55
CA LEU A 71 20.28 -1.11 -4.79
C LEU A 71 20.86 -2.31 -5.54
N ASN A 72 21.51 -2.07 -6.68
CA ASN A 72 22.27 -3.10 -7.36
C ASN A 72 23.53 -3.40 -6.54
N ARG A 73 23.56 -4.58 -5.91
CA ARG A 73 24.76 -5.10 -5.25
C ARG A 73 25.32 -6.22 -6.12
N ASP A 74 26.43 -5.94 -6.78
CA ASP A 74 27.21 -6.91 -7.57
C ASP A 74 26.39 -7.66 -8.65
N GLY A 75 25.47 -6.96 -9.34
CA GLY A 75 24.68 -7.52 -10.46
C GLY A 75 23.35 -8.15 -10.05
N VAL A 76 23.04 -8.20 -8.75
CA VAL A 76 21.77 -8.75 -8.24
C VAL A 76 20.87 -7.60 -7.78
N PHE A 77 19.71 -7.44 -8.43
CA PHE A 77 18.65 -6.57 -7.94
C PHE A 77 17.93 -7.28 -6.80
N ALA A 78 18.33 -7.03 -5.56
CA ALA A 78 17.72 -7.64 -4.40
C ALA A 78 17.17 -6.55 -3.48
N ASP A 79 15.87 -6.29 -3.59
CA ASP A 79 15.14 -5.59 -2.54
C ASP A 79 13.67 -6.00 -2.58
N SER A 80 13.22 -6.65 -1.50
CA SER A 80 11.82 -6.95 -1.24
C SER A 80 11.18 -5.85 -0.39
N GLY A 81 11.42 -4.58 -0.70
CA GLY A 81 10.54 -3.46 -0.33
C GLY A 81 10.23 -3.29 1.16
N GLY A 82 11.14 -3.71 2.06
CA GLY A 82 10.93 -3.61 3.50
C GLY A 82 12.19 -3.94 4.31
N ILE A 83 12.59 -3.01 5.18
CA ILE A 83 13.80 -3.06 6.05
C ILE A 83 13.90 -4.35 6.90
N THR A 84 12.80 -5.08 7.09
CA THR A 84 12.72 -6.26 7.99
C THR A 84 12.74 -7.60 7.28
N VAL A 85 12.69 -7.67 5.94
CA VAL A 85 12.78 -8.93 5.20
C VAL A 85 14.22 -9.15 4.74
N GLY A 86 14.87 -10.15 5.33
CA GLY A 86 16.25 -10.51 5.01
C GLY A 86 16.41 -10.82 3.53
N VAL A 87 17.47 -10.28 2.93
CA VAL A 87 17.85 -10.60 1.55
C VAL A 87 18.40 -12.02 1.55
N ALA A 88 17.62 -12.99 1.07
CA ALA A 88 18.09 -14.36 0.92
C ALA A 88 18.98 -14.44 -0.33
N ASN A 89 20.26 -14.76 -0.16
CA ASN A 89 21.06 -15.24 -1.29
C ASN A 89 20.53 -16.62 -1.68
N LEU A 90 19.73 -16.65 -2.74
CA LEU A 90 19.12 -17.86 -3.29
C LEU A 90 20.10 -18.70 -4.12
N SER A 91 21.37 -18.30 -4.21
CA SER A 91 22.44 -19.14 -4.75
C SER A 91 22.69 -20.31 -3.80
N LEU A 92 22.06 -21.46 -4.08
CA LEU A 92 22.38 -22.72 -3.45
C LEU A 92 23.55 -23.37 -4.22
N PRO A 93 24.75 -23.48 -3.62
CA PRO A 93 25.86 -24.15 -4.27
C PRO A 93 25.57 -25.65 -4.40
N GLY A 94 25.89 -26.22 -5.56
CA GLY A 94 25.81 -27.66 -5.81
C GLY A 94 24.78 -28.04 -6.88
N PRO A 95 24.38 -29.33 -6.95
CA PRO A 95 23.59 -29.88 -8.05
C PRO A 95 22.18 -29.30 -8.20
N PHE A 96 21.76 -28.40 -7.30
CA PHE A 96 20.48 -27.67 -7.34
C PHE A 96 20.65 -26.15 -7.58
N ALA A 97 21.82 -25.71 -8.06
CA ALA A 97 22.03 -24.31 -8.43
C ALA A 97 21.08 -23.88 -9.57
N PHE A 98 20.45 -22.71 -9.41
CA PHE A 98 19.61 -22.07 -10.41
C PHE A 98 20.05 -20.63 -10.63
N GLN A 99 19.90 -20.16 -11.86
CA GLN A 99 20.10 -18.77 -12.24
C GLN A 99 18.74 -18.07 -12.34
N VAL A 100 18.69 -16.81 -11.94
CA VAL A 100 17.53 -15.95 -12.17
C VAL A 100 17.64 -15.37 -13.57
N ALA A 101 16.88 -15.94 -14.51
CA ALA A 101 16.81 -15.45 -15.88
C ALA A 101 15.75 -14.36 -15.99
N ARG A 102 16.08 -13.26 -16.69
CA ARG A 102 15.09 -12.26 -17.08
C ARG A 102 14.17 -12.88 -18.13
N VAL A 103 12.87 -12.85 -17.86
CA VAL A 103 11.82 -13.30 -18.79
C VAL A 103 10.90 -12.13 -19.04
N ASP A 104 10.87 -11.66 -20.28
CA ASP A 104 9.98 -10.60 -20.70
C ASP A 104 8.65 -11.22 -21.16
N PHE A 105 7.55 -10.90 -20.48
CA PHE A 105 6.21 -11.34 -20.88
C PHE A 105 5.58 -10.29 -21.78
N THR A 106 5.33 -10.65 -23.04
CA THR A 106 4.69 -9.75 -24.01
C THR A 106 3.24 -10.14 -24.20
N GLY A 107 2.33 -9.24 -23.80
CA GLY A 107 0.90 -9.37 -24.05
C GLY A 107 0.33 -8.02 -24.47
N ASN A 108 -0.50 -8.00 -25.51
CA ASN A 108 -1.13 -6.78 -26.02
C ASN A 108 -0.12 -5.63 -26.29
N ASN A 109 1.04 -5.96 -26.88
CA ASN A 109 2.16 -5.05 -27.14
C ASN A 109 2.79 -4.37 -25.89
N ILE A 110 2.52 -4.88 -24.69
CA ILE A 110 3.17 -4.43 -23.45
C ILE A 110 4.13 -5.52 -23.00
N THR A 111 5.41 -5.14 -22.85
CA THR A 111 6.46 -6.04 -22.37
C THR A 111 6.68 -5.79 -20.88
N THR A 112 6.33 -6.76 -20.04
CA THR A 112 6.55 -6.68 -18.58
C THR A 112 7.78 -7.52 -18.22
N PRO A 113 8.85 -6.93 -17.65
CA PRO A 113 10.01 -7.70 -17.22
C PRO A 113 9.65 -8.52 -15.98
N GLY A 114 9.81 -9.83 -16.09
CA GLY A 114 9.68 -10.81 -15.01
C GLY A 114 11.00 -11.53 -14.76
N SER A 115 11.08 -12.26 -13.64
CA SER A 115 12.20 -13.11 -13.28
C SER A 115 11.73 -14.55 -13.18
N SER A 116 12.44 -15.50 -13.80
CA SER A 116 12.16 -16.93 -13.73
C SER A 116 13.41 -17.69 -13.28
N MET A 117 13.22 -18.79 -12.54
CA MET A 117 14.31 -19.64 -12.06
C MET A 117 14.58 -20.75 -13.08
N VAL A 118 15.80 -20.80 -13.62
CA VAL A 118 16.24 -21.86 -14.56
C VAL A 118 17.48 -22.55 -13.98
N PRO A 119 17.61 -23.89 -14.07
CA PRO A 119 18.82 -24.57 -13.61
C PRO A 119 20.08 -24.04 -14.31
N GLU A 120 21.16 -23.84 -13.56
CA GLU A 120 22.43 -23.34 -14.09
C GLU A 120 23.05 -24.30 -15.13
N ASN A 121 22.83 -25.61 -14.96
CA ASN A 121 23.27 -26.61 -15.92
C ASN A 121 22.25 -27.76 -16.08
N GLY A 122 21.12 -27.47 -16.72
CA GLY A 122 20.05 -28.44 -16.96
C GLY A 122 20.48 -29.66 -17.80
N SER A 123 21.46 -29.49 -18.69
CA SER A 123 21.97 -30.58 -19.55
C SER A 123 22.80 -31.62 -18.78
N GLU A 124 23.57 -31.22 -17.77
CA GLU A 124 24.27 -32.15 -16.87
C GLU A 124 23.29 -32.90 -15.95
N GLN A 125 22.31 -32.18 -15.37
CA GLN A 125 21.27 -32.80 -14.54
C GLN A 125 20.45 -33.85 -15.33
N ASN A 126 20.11 -33.57 -16.59
CA ASN A 126 19.40 -34.53 -17.44
C ASN A 126 20.26 -35.75 -17.78
N ARG A 127 21.59 -35.58 -17.96
CA ARG A 127 22.53 -36.70 -18.15
C ARG A 127 22.71 -37.56 -16.90
N GLN A 128 22.60 -36.98 -15.70
CA GLN A 128 22.60 -37.74 -14.45
C GLN A 128 21.28 -38.50 -14.19
N ARG A 129 20.18 -38.12 -14.87
CA ARG A 129 18.90 -38.86 -14.88
C ARG A 129 18.91 -40.03 -15.88
N GLN A 130 20.05 -40.68 -16.06
CA GLN A 130 20.16 -41.87 -16.90
C GLN A 130 20.12 -43.11 -16.01
N LEU A 131 19.18 -44.01 -16.29
CA LEU A 131 19.15 -45.34 -15.69
C LEU A 131 20.12 -46.22 -16.46
N ILE A 132 21.31 -46.44 -15.90
CA ILE A 132 22.29 -47.39 -16.46
C ILE A 132 21.88 -48.78 -16.01
N PHE A 133 21.25 -49.52 -16.90
CA PHE A 133 20.88 -50.91 -16.68
C PHE A 133 21.98 -51.85 -17.18
N SER A 134 22.50 -52.68 -16.28
CA SER A 134 23.36 -53.81 -16.61
C SER A 134 22.48 -55.06 -16.72
N GLN A 135 22.28 -55.53 -17.94
CA GLN A 135 21.68 -56.84 -18.19
C GLN A 135 22.78 -57.89 -17.97
N GLY A 136 22.66 -58.73 -16.95
CA GLY A 136 23.58 -59.84 -16.74
C GLY A 136 23.55 -60.83 -17.91
N ASN A 137 24.65 -61.52 -18.14
CA ASN A 137 24.78 -62.50 -19.23
C ASN A 137 23.77 -63.65 -19.01
N VAL A 138 22.95 -63.94 -20.02
CA VAL A 138 22.05 -65.11 -20.02
C VAL A 138 22.77 -66.25 -20.73
N GLU A 139 23.21 -67.25 -19.99
CA GLU A 139 23.76 -68.48 -20.55
C GLU A 139 22.63 -69.50 -20.73
N VAL A 140 22.41 -69.95 -21.97
CA VAL A 140 21.40 -70.98 -22.31
C VAL A 140 22.13 -72.28 -22.59
N SER A 141 21.97 -73.26 -21.71
CA SER A 141 22.41 -74.64 -21.95
C SER A 141 21.23 -75.50 -22.38
N ILE A 142 21.41 -76.30 -23.44
CA ILE A 142 20.43 -77.28 -23.90
C ILE A 142 20.94 -78.67 -23.50
N SER A 143 20.08 -79.50 -22.90
CA SER A 143 20.37 -80.91 -22.62
C SER A 143 19.99 -81.81 -23.78
#